data_AF-A0A960MTW7-F1
#
_entry.id   AF-A0A960MTW7-F1
#
_cell.length_a   1.000
_cell.length_b   1.000
_cell.length_c   1.000
_cell.angle_alpha   90.00
_cell.angle_beta   90.00
_cell.angle_gamma   90.00
#
_symmetry.space_group_name_H-M   'P 1'
#
loop_
_entity.id
_entity.type
_entity.pdbx_description
1 polymer ?
#
loop_
_entity_poly.entity_id
_entity_poly.type
_entity_poly.pdbx_seq_one_letter_code
_entity_poly.pdbx_strand_id
1 'polypeptide(L)'
;MFSNLDESQLTALLDELCIRLGFCLPPNEGIRILESPPADIGEFAKMVFAAEGIPEAEVTRHLRREVEATIARHFEAAEDYEPGEPVGDGQIGVHLQPPRAPA
;
A
#
# COMPACT_ATOMS: atom_id res chain seq x y z
N MET A 1 -7.36 15.07 -8.33
CA MET A 1 -7.17 15.12 -6.88
C MET A 1 -7.31 13.68 -6.43
N PHE A 2 -6.20 13.01 -6.19
CA PHE A 2 -6.23 11.65 -5.67
C PHE A 2 -6.60 11.73 -4.20
N SER A 3 -7.70 11.09 -3.82
CA SER A 3 -8.17 11.05 -2.44
C SER A 3 -7.09 10.41 -1.56
N ASN A 4 -6.84 11.00 -0.39
CA ASN A 4 -5.84 10.55 0.56
C ASN A 4 -6.01 9.05 0.86
N LEU A 5 -4.97 8.25 0.65
CA LEU A 5 -4.93 6.89 1.18
C LEU A 5 -4.92 6.96 2.71
N ASP A 6 -5.79 6.20 3.37
CA ASP A 6 -5.71 6.01 4.81
C ASP A 6 -4.48 5.17 5.18
N GLU A 7 -4.09 5.19 6.45
CA GLU A 7 -2.89 4.50 6.96
C GLU A 7 -2.85 3.01 6.58
N SER A 8 -3.99 2.30 6.65
CA SER A 8 -4.08 0.89 6.27
C SER A 8 -3.89 0.68 4.77
N GLN A 9 -4.42 1.58 3.94
CA GLN A 9 -4.32 1.48 2.49
C GLN A 9 -2.89 1.80 2.03
N LEU A 10 -2.28 2.82 2.64
CA LEU A 10 -0.87 3.11 2.41
C LEU A 10 0.02 1.95 2.83
N THR A 11 -0.25 1.34 4.00
CA THR A 11 0.53 0.18 4.47
C THR A 11 0.45 -0.98 3.47
N ALA A 12 -0.74 -1.28 2.94
CA ALA A 12 -0.92 -2.32 1.92
C ALA A 12 -0.18 -2.01 0.62
N LEU A 13 -0.20 -0.74 0.18
CA LEU A 13 0.54 -0.30 -1.00
C LEU A 13 2.06 -0.47 -0.79
N LEU A 14 2.59 -0.03 0.35
CA LEU A 14 4.03 -0.12 0.65
C LEU A 14 4.50 -1.58 0.79
N ASP A 15 3.68 -2.44 1.41
CA ASP A 15 3.96 -3.88 1.50
C ASP A 15 4.00 -4.53 0.11
N GLU A 16 3.05 -4.19 -0.76
CA GLU A 16 3.04 -4.70 -2.12
C GLU A 16 4.26 -4.24 -2.91
N LEU A 17 4.65 -2.96 -2.80
CA LEU A 17 5.86 -2.42 -3.43
C LEU A 17 7.13 -3.14 -2.93
N CYS A 18 7.22 -3.44 -1.63
CA CYS A 18 8.34 -4.17 -1.03
C CYS A 18 8.38 -5.63 -1.51
N ILE A 19 7.27 -6.37 -1.46
CA ILE A 19 7.23 -7.80 -1.80
C ILE A 19 7.35 -8.03 -3.30
N ARG A 20 6.63 -7.25 -4.13
CA ARG A 20 6.56 -7.50 -5.58
C ARG A 20 7.67 -6.83 -6.36
N LEU A 21 8.02 -5.61 -5.97
CA LEU A 21 8.93 -4.76 -6.75
C LEU A 21 10.27 -4.53 -6.03
N GLY A 22 10.40 -4.95 -4.76
CA GLY A 22 11.64 -4.85 -3.98
C GLY A 22 11.85 -3.48 -3.32
N PHE A 23 10.86 -2.57 -3.36
CA PHE A 23 10.95 -1.25 -2.74
C PHE A 23 10.49 -1.29 -1.29
N CYS A 24 11.40 -1.62 -0.38
CA CYS A 24 11.07 -1.72 1.04
C CYS A 24 11.32 -0.38 1.72
N LEU A 25 10.33 0.52 1.61
CA LEU A 25 10.39 1.81 2.27
C LEU A 25 10.38 1.64 3.80
N PRO A 26 11.24 2.37 4.52
CA PRO A 26 11.17 2.38 5.97
C PRO A 26 9.85 3.02 6.45
N PRO A 27 9.30 2.60 7.60
CA PRO A 27 8.02 3.09 8.10
C PRO A 27 7.98 4.62 8.29
N ASN A 28 9.13 5.24 8.56
CA ASN A 28 9.25 6.70 8.66
C ASN A 28 8.99 7.43 7.34
N GLU A 29 9.29 6.81 6.19
CA GLU A 29 8.96 7.39 4.87
C GLU A 29 7.48 7.23 4.53
N GLY A 30 6.84 6.14 4.98
CA GLY A 30 5.39 6.00 4.89
C GLY A 30 4.65 7.13 5.63
N ILE A 31 5.09 7.49 6.84
CA ILE A 31 4.53 8.62 7.59
C ILE A 31 4.69 9.93 6.83
N ARG A 32 5.85 10.19 6.22
CA ARG A 32 6.08 11.41 5.42
C ARG A 32 5.16 11.50 4.21
N ILE A 33 4.87 10.36 3.57
CA ILE A 33 3.92 10.28 2.46
C ILE A 33 2.50 10.60 2.96
N LEU A 34 2.11 10.21 4.18
CA LEU A 34 0.81 10.60 4.77
C LEU A 34 0.74 12.07 5.16
N GLU A 35 1.82 12.62 5.72
CA GLU A 35 1.88 14.03 6.14
C GLU A 35 1.92 15.00 4.95
N SER A 36 2.48 14.56 3.83
CA SER A 36 2.55 15.32 2.58
C SER A 36 2.13 14.43 1.41
N PRO A 37 0.82 14.21 1.23
CA PRO A 37 0.34 13.33 0.18
C PRO A 37 0.75 13.86 -1.20
N PRO A 38 1.32 13.00 -2.05
CA PRO A 38 1.74 13.40 -3.39
C PRO A 38 0.53 13.84 -4.23
N ALA A 39 0.72 14.87 -5.06
CA ALA A 39 -0.38 15.44 -5.83
C ALA A 39 -0.88 14.49 -6.92
N ASP A 40 0.01 13.63 -7.41
CA ASP A 40 -0.25 12.66 -8.48
C ASP A 40 0.61 11.39 -8.33
N ILE A 41 0.18 10.30 -8.99
CA ILE A 41 0.86 8.99 -9.03
C ILE A 41 2.35 9.12 -9.39
N GLY A 42 2.69 10.00 -10.32
CA GLY A 42 4.06 10.22 -10.76
C GLY A 42 4.96 10.85 -9.68
N GLU A 43 4.40 11.70 -8.80
CA GLU A 43 5.13 12.24 -7.66
C GLU A 43 5.33 11.18 -6.58
N PHE A 44 4.31 10.35 -6.33
CA PHE A 44 4.42 9.22 -5.42
C PHE A 44 5.57 8.29 -5.86
N ALA A 45 5.59 7.91 -7.15
CA ALA A 45 6.65 7.06 -7.68
C ALA A 45 8.05 7.67 -7.48
N LYS A 46 8.20 8.99 -7.65
CA LYS A 46 9.47 9.69 -7.38
C LYS A 46 9.87 9.61 -5.90
N MET A 47 8.92 9.78 -4.98
CA MET A 47 9.20 9.64 -3.54
C MET A 47 9.64 8.21 -3.19
N VAL A 48 9.03 7.20 -3.82
CA VAL A 48 9.43 5.79 -3.68
C VAL A 48 10.87 5.57 -4.16
N PHE A 49 11.23 6.06 -5.35
CA PHE A 49 12.59 5.93 -5.87
C PHE A 49 13.61 6.68 -5.01
N ALA A 50 13.26 7.88 -4.54
CA ALA A 50 14.11 8.67 -3.66
C ALA A 50 14.33 8.00 -2.30
N ALA A 51 13.29 7.39 -1.73
CA ALA A 51 13.38 6.64 -0.47
C ALA A 51 14.28 5.41 -0.58
N GLU A 52 14.28 4.73 -1.73
CA GLU A 52 15.16 3.59 -2.03
C GLU A 52 16.60 4.03 -2.37
N GLY A 53 16.84 5.33 -2.57
CA GLY A 53 18.13 5.87 -2.99
C GLY A 53 18.44 5.64 -4.48
N ILE A 54 17.44 5.37 -5.30
CA ILE A 54 17.59 5.20 -6.74
C ILE A 54 17.46 6.56 -7.44
N PRO A 55 18.51 7.07 -8.10
CA PRO A 55 18.42 8.34 -8.80
C PRO A 55 17.50 8.24 -10.02
N GLU A 56 16.76 9.30 -10.33
CA GLU A 56 15.77 9.32 -11.43
C GLU A 56 16.38 8.92 -12.79
N ALA A 57 17.67 9.21 -13.00
CA ALA A 57 18.41 8.83 -14.21
C ALA A 57 18.63 7.31 -14.36
N GLU A 58 18.61 6.55 -13.27
CA GLU A 58 18.78 5.08 -13.26
C GLU A 58 17.43 4.35 -13.30
N VAL A 59 16.31 5.06 -13.12
CA VAL A 59 14.98 4.48 -13.20
C VAL A 59 14.63 4.18 -14.64
N THR A 60 14.53 2.89 -14.98
CA THR A 60 14.08 2.50 -16.32
C THR A 60 12.60 2.86 -16.53
N ARG A 61 12.23 3.14 -17.78
CA ARG A 61 10.83 3.42 -18.14
C ARG A 61 9.89 2.27 -17.78
N HIS A 62 10.38 1.04 -17.81
CA HIS A 62 9.59 -0.14 -17.44
C HIS A 62 9.31 -0.16 -15.94
N LEU A 63 10.36 -0.06 -15.12
CA LEU A 63 10.26 -0.01 -13.66
C LEU A 63 9.35 1.13 -13.20
N ARG A 64 9.50 2.32 -13.82
CA ARG A 64 8.62 3.45 -13.54
C ARG A 64 7.15 3.14 -13.79
N ARG A 65 6.84 2.51 -14.92
CA ARG A 65 5.47 2.12 -15.26
C ARG A 65 4.90 1.08 -14.30
N GLU A 66 5.71 0.12 -13.86
CA GLU A 66 5.26 -0.91 -12.91
C GLU A 66 4.92 -0.32 -11.54
N VAL A 67 5.77 0.59 -11.03
CA VAL A 67 5.52 1.32 -9.78
C VAL A 67 4.27 2.19 -9.92
N GLU A 68 4.19 3.03 -10.97
CA GLU A 68 3.03 3.89 -11.21
C GLU A 68 1.73 3.10 -11.36
N ALA A 69 1.75 1.96 -12.06
CA ALA A 69 0.57 1.10 -12.22
C ALA A 69 0.13 0.44 -10.91
N THR A 70 1.09 0.06 -10.04
CA THR A 70 0.77 -0.50 -8.73
C THR A 70 0.12 0.55 -7.84
N ILE A 71 0.70 1.76 -7.80
CA ILE A 71 0.14 2.90 -7.06
C ILE A 71 -1.26 3.24 -7.57
N ALA A 72 -1.42 3.40 -8.89
CA ALA A 72 -2.71 3.73 -9.51
C ALA A 72 -3.81 2.75 -9.07
N ARG A 73 -3.52 1.45 -9.11
CA ARG A 73 -4.49 0.41 -8.76
C ARG A 73 -4.94 0.48 -7.29
N HIS A 74 -4.06 0.90 -6.38
CA HIS A 74 -4.41 1.11 -4.97
C HIS A 74 -5.26 2.36 -4.77
N PHE A 75 -4.96 3.44 -5.50
CA PHE A 75 -5.80 4.64 -5.49
C PHE A 75 -7.20 4.35 -6.07
N GLU A 76 -7.30 3.63 -7.18
CA GLU A 76 -8.57 3.22 -7.77
C GLU A 76 -9.38 2.32 -6.81
N ALA A 77 -8.72 1.38 -6.11
CA ALA A 77 -9.37 0.53 -5.11
C ALA A 77 -9.82 1.32 -3.87
N ALA A 78 -9.11 2.38 -3.50
CA ALA A 78 -9.48 3.27 -2.41
C ALA A 78 -10.69 4.16 -2.77
N GLU A 79 -10.80 4.57 -4.03
CA GLU A 79 -11.95 5.35 -4.53
C GLU A 79 -13.23 4.51 -4.65
N ASP A 80 -13.11 3.19 -4.86
CA ASP A 80 -14.24 2.24 -4.93
C ASP A 80 -14.68 1.74 -3.53
N TYR A 81 -13.94 2.09 -2.47
CA TYR A 81 -14.30 1.75 -1.09
C TYR A 81 -15.35 2.73 -0.53
N GLU A 82 -16.62 2.44 -0.78
CA GLU A 82 -17.69 2.95 0.09
C GLU A 82 -17.43 2.43 1.51
N PRO A 83 -17.33 3.28 2.55
CA PRO A 83 -17.14 2.82 3.92
C PRO A 83 -18.38 2.03 4.36
N GLY A 84 -18.34 0.73 4.12
CA GLY A 84 -19.34 -0.23 4.58
C GLY A 84 -19.22 -0.39 6.08
N GLU A 85 -19.88 0.52 6.80
CA GLU A 85 -20.20 0.54 8.23
C GLU A 85 -19.03 0.42 9.23
N PRO A 86 -19.07 1.15 10.36
CA PRO A 86 -18.12 0.94 11.44
C PRO A 86 -18.28 -0.49 11.99
N VAL A 87 -17.23 -1.31 11.88
CA VAL A 87 -17.10 -2.54 12.67
C VAL A 87 -16.93 -2.14 14.12
N GLY A 88 -18.06 -1.96 14.79
CA GLY A 88 -18.15 -1.76 16.23
C GLY A 88 -17.83 -3.07 16.96
N ASP A 89 -16.73 -3.00 17.72
CA ASP A 89 -16.49 -3.67 19.01
C ASP A 89 -16.77 -5.19 19.14
N GLY A 90 -15.68 -5.96 19.14
CA GLY A 90 -15.51 -7.10 20.05
C GLY A 90 -16.22 -8.43 19.75
N GLN A 91 -15.51 -9.37 19.11
CA GLN A 91 -15.42 -10.74 19.64
C GLN A 91 -14.26 -11.55 19.03
N ILE A 92 -13.29 -11.90 19.89
CA ILE A 92 -12.24 -12.87 19.60
C ILE A 92 -12.89 -14.26 19.67
N GLY A 93 -13.43 -14.74 18.56
CA GLY A 93 -13.98 -16.08 18.42
C GLY A 93 -12.91 -17.07 17.97
N VAL A 94 -12.10 -17.59 18.90
CA VAL A 94 -11.29 -18.80 18.64
C VAL A 94 -12.23 -20.00 18.48
N HIS A 95 -12.57 -20.35 17.24
CA HIS A 95 -13.21 -21.62 16.95
C HIS A 95 -12.16 -22.65 16.50
N LEU A 96 -11.41 -23.21 17.45
CA LEU A 96 -10.70 -24.46 17.24
C LEU A 96 -11.73 -25.60 17.20
N GLN A 97 -11.99 -26.14 16.01
CA GLN A 97 -12.66 -27.44 15.90
C GLN A 97 -11.68 -28.56 16.31
N PRO A 98 -12.07 -29.51 17.18
CA PRO A 98 -11.25 -30.69 17.47
C PRO A 98 -11.28 -31.69 16.30
N PRO A 99 -10.21 -32.49 16.10
CA PRO A 99 -10.18 -33.51 15.04
C PRO A 99 -11.15 -34.65 15.34
N ARG A 100 -11.97 -35.04 14.35
CA ARG A 100 -12.83 -36.23 14.43
C ARG A 100 -11.96 -37.50 14.41
N ALA A 101 -12.10 -38.35 15.42
CA ALA A 101 -11.50 -39.68 15.44
C ALA A 101 -12.21 -40.61 14.42
N PRO A 102 -11.48 -41.50 13.72
CA PRO A 102 -12.08 -42.53 12.88
C PRO A 102 -12.61 -43.71 13.70
N ALA A 103 -13.68 -44.35 13.21
CA ALA A 103 -14.23 -45.61 13.72
C ALA A 103 -13.54 -46.82 13.08
#